data_AF-A0A3B7MLC5-F1
#
_entry.id   AF-A0A3B7MLC5-F1
#
_cell.length_a   1.000
_cell.length_b   1.000
_cell.length_c   1.000
_cell.angle_alpha   90.00
_cell.angle_beta   90.00
_cell.angle_gamma   90.00
#
_symmetry.space_group_name_H-M   'P 1'
#
loop_
_entity.id
_entity.type
_entity.pdbx_description
1 polymer ?
#
loop_
_entity_poly.entity_id
_entity_poly.type
_entity_poly.pdbx_seq_one_letter_code
_entity_poly.pdbx_strand_id
1 'polypeptide(L)'
;MMLPQEIIGQKVWLEVEPEDAYYPGEKIRVQAEISQPTAPPWYYARYINPPRWFRTQGQWLTHHEAEMAVLLNPVLEDLELEEEDYDGDELTNGDFSDR
;
A
#
# COMPACT_ATOMS: atom_id res chain seq x y z
N MET A 1 -6.60 1.44 18.39
CA MET A 1 -7.56 2.21 17.59
C MET A 1 -6.90 3.52 17.23
N MET A 2 -6.46 3.64 15.97
CA MET A 2 -5.82 4.84 15.45
C MET A 2 -6.75 6.05 15.56
N LEU A 3 -6.17 7.21 15.86
CA LEU A 3 -6.89 8.47 15.80
C LEU A 3 -7.16 8.85 14.34
N PRO A 4 -8.29 9.52 14.03
CA PRO A 4 -8.58 9.93 12.65
C PRO A 4 -7.46 10.71 11.96
N GLN A 5 -6.70 11.50 12.73
CA GLN A 5 -5.58 12.33 12.26
C GLN A 5 -4.41 11.48 11.76
N GLU A 6 -4.26 10.26 12.28
CA GLU A 6 -3.19 9.34 11.90
C GLU A 6 -3.51 8.59 10.60
N ILE A 7 -4.80 8.51 10.25
CA ILE A 7 -5.31 7.84 9.06
C ILE A 7 -5.40 8.80 7.87
N ILE A 8 -5.84 10.05 8.09
CA ILE A 8 -5.99 11.05 7.03
C ILE A 8 -4.63 11.40 6.43
N GLY A 9 -4.57 11.46 5.09
CA GLY A 9 -3.35 11.74 4.31
C GLY A 9 -2.50 10.50 4.02
N GLN A 10 -2.79 9.34 4.64
CA GLN A 10 -2.04 8.12 4.38
C GLN A 10 -2.34 7.58 2.97
N LYS A 11 -1.28 7.12 2.30
CA LYS A 11 -1.39 6.40 1.02
C LYS A 11 -1.39 4.90 1.31
N VAL A 12 -2.38 4.21 0.78
CA VAL A 12 -2.61 2.77 1.02
C VAL A 12 -2.88 2.04 -0.29
N TRP A 13 -2.59 0.75 -0.30
CA TRP A 13 -3.03 -0.14 -1.36
C TRP A 13 -4.39 -0.75 -1.03
N LEU A 14 -5.33 -0.67 -1.97
CA LEU A 14 -6.66 -1.26 -1.83
C LEU A 14 -6.90 -2.28 -2.94
N GLU A 15 -7.51 -3.40 -2.58
CA GLU A 15 -8.08 -4.34 -3.54
C GLU A 15 -9.51 -3.89 -3.86
N VAL A 16 -9.80 -3.70 -5.14
CA VAL A 16 -11.07 -3.18 -5.62
C VAL A 16 -11.61 -4.07 -6.72
N GLU A 17 -12.90 -4.38 -6.65
CA GLU A 17 -13.62 -5.07 -7.72
C GLU A 17 -14.11 -4.04 -8.75
N PRO A 18 -13.73 -4.16 -10.03
CA PRO A 18 -14.23 -3.27 -11.07
C PRO A 18 -15.71 -3.51 -11.34
N GLU A 19 -16.46 -2.42 -11.50
CA GLU A 19 -17.88 -2.48 -11.93
C GLU A 19 -18.04 -2.89 -13.40
N ASP A 20 -16.94 -2.99 -14.16
CA ASP A 20 -16.97 -3.26 -15.59
C ASP A 20 -17.27 -4.73 -15.89
N ALA A 21 -18.31 -4.97 -16.68
CA ALA A 21 -18.77 -6.30 -17.08
C ALA A 21 -17.75 -7.06 -17.96
N TYR A 22 -16.73 -6.38 -18.49
CA TYR A 22 -15.67 -7.02 -19.29
C TYR A 22 -14.62 -7.74 -18.46
N TYR A 23 -14.46 -7.40 -17.18
CA TYR A 23 -13.52 -8.04 -16.25
C TYR A 23 -14.23 -8.54 -14.98
N PRO A 24 -15.23 -9.42 -15.13
CA PRO A 24 -16.02 -9.87 -13.99
C PRO A 24 -15.17 -10.71 -13.03
N GLY A 25 -15.06 -10.26 -11.78
CA GLY A 25 -14.43 -11.01 -10.69
C GLY A 25 -12.92 -10.86 -10.58
N GLU A 26 -12.27 -10.05 -11.43
CA GLU A 26 -10.84 -9.77 -11.28
C GLU A 26 -10.63 -8.56 -10.37
N LYS A 27 -10.17 -8.81 -9.14
CA LYS A 27 -9.77 -7.75 -8.21
C LYS A 27 -8.51 -7.08 -8.70
N ILE A 28 -8.51 -5.75 -8.73
CA ILE A 28 -7.32 -4.97 -9.02
C ILE A 28 -6.79 -4.30 -7.75
N ARG A 29 -5.48 -4.11 -7.71
CA ARG A 29 -4.81 -3.37 -6.64
C ARG A 29 -4.57 -1.93 -7.09
N VAL A 30 -5.09 -0.96 -6.33
CA VAL A 30 -5.02 0.47 -6.67
C VAL A 30 -4.47 1.23 -5.47
N GLN A 31 -3.58 2.20 -5.71
CA GLN A 31 -3.15 3.12 -4.67
C GLN A 31 -4.27 4.11 -4.37
N ALA A 32 -4.46 4.43 -3.09
CA ALA A 32 -5.43 5.42 -2.67
C ALA A 32 -4.87 6.31 -1.57
N GLU A 33 -5.24 7.59 -1.60
CA GLU A 33 -5.01 8.52 -0.50
C GLU A 33 -6.26 8.61 0.35
N ILE A 34 -6.12 8.38 1.66
CA ILE A 34 -7.24 8.51 2.59
C ILE A 34 -7.47 9.99 2.88
N SER A 35 -8.64 10.50 2.54
CA SER A 35 -9.01 11.90 2.73
C SER A 35 -9.89 12.11 3.95
N GLN A 36 -10.09 13.39 4.30
CA GLN A 36 -10.86 13.80 5.48
C GLN A 36 -12.25 13.14 5.51
N PRO A 37 -12.71 12.68 6.69
CA PRO A 37 -14.08 12.21 6.85
C PRO A 37 -15.05 13.34 6.52
N THR A 38 -15.84 13.17 5.46
CA THR A 38 -16.94 14.10 5.16
C THR A 38 -18.10 13.96 6.17
N ALA A 39 -18.17 12.81 6.84
CA ALA A 39 -19.02 12.55 8.00
C ALA A 39 -18.38 11.45 8.87
N PRO A 40 -18.32 11.59 10.21
CA PRO A 40 -17.91 10.49 11.07
C PRO A 40 -18.90 9.31 10.91
N PRO A 41 -18.47 8.04 10.84
CA PRO A 41 -17.13 7.45 10.96
C PRO A 41 -16.51 7.04 9.61
N TRP A 42 -16.90 7.67 8.50
CA TRP A 42 -16.49 7.26 7.16
C TRP A 42 -15.32 8.08 6.62
N TYR A 43 -14.44 7.42 5.90
CA TYR A 43 -13.32 8.00 5.17
C TYR A 43 -13.55 7.81 3.69
N TYR A 44 -13.01 8.71 2.88
CA TYR A 44 -13.00 8.54 1.43
C TYR A 44 -11.58 8.22 0.97
N ALA A 45 -11.38 7.04 0.42
CA ALA A 45 -10.12 6.62 -0.18
C ALA A 45 -10.12 6.99 -1.67
N ARG A 46 -9.41 8.07 -2.00
CA ARG A 46 -9.32 8.59 -3.37
C ARG A 46 -8.25 7.85 -4.13
N TYR A 47 -8.59 7.24 -5.26
CA TYR A 47 -7.63 6.49 -6.06
C TYR A 47 -6.59 7.41 -6.71
N ILE A 48 -5.33 6.97 -6.69
CA ILE A 48 -4.18 7.62 -7.31
C ILE A 48 -3.82 6.82 -8.57
N ASN A 49 -3.84 7.49 -9.72
CA ASN A 49 -3.50 6.90 -11.02
C ASN A 49 -4.19 5.55 -11.30
N PRO A 50 -5.53 5.43 -11.13
CA PRO A 50 -6.22 4.19 -11.47
C PRO A 50 -6.05 3.86 -12.96
N PRO A 51 -6.14 2.57 -13.35
CA PRO A 51 -6.13 2.17 -14.76
C PRO A 51 -7.16 2.96 -15.57
N ARG A 52 -6.85 3.33 -16.83
CA ARG A 52 -7.72 4.21 -17.65
C ARG A 52 -9.13 3.68 -17.88
N TRP A 53 -9.28 2.36 -17.90
CA TRP A 53 -10.56 1.69 -18.07
C TRP A 53 -11.40 1.69 -16.78
N PHE A 54 -10.77 1.95 -15.63
CA PHE A 54 -11.41 1.97 -14.33
C PHE A 54 -12.06 3.33 -14.07
N ARG A 55 -13.40 3.35 -13.98
CA ARG A 55 -14.18 4.59 -13.96
C ARG A 55 -14.36 5.18 -12.57
N THR A 56 -14.32 4.35 -11.53
CA THR A 56 -14.53 4.76 -10.15
C THR A 56 -13.33 5.59 -9.67
N GLN A 57 -13.60 6.68 -8.95
CA GLN A 57 -12.56 7.62 -8.49
C GLN A 57 -12.08 7.37 -7.06
N GLY A 58 -12.76 6.50 -6.32
CA GLY A 58 -12.47 6.17 -4.94
C GLY A 58 -13.59 5.33 -4.33
N GLN A 59 -13.45 4.99 -3.07
CA GLN A 59 -14.47 4.28 -2.30
C GLN A 59 -14.58 4.80 -0.88
N TRP A 60 -15.77 4.63 -0.30
CA TRP A 60 -16.01 4.89 1.11
C TRP A 60 -15.49 3.74 1.95
N LEU A 61 -14.78 4.08 3.02
CA LEU A 61 -14.29 3.14 4.02
C LEU A 61 -14.90 3.49 5.38
N THR A 62 -15.25 2.48 6.14
CA THR A 62 -15.46 2.62 7.58
C THR A 62 -14.15 2.92 8.30
N HIS A 63 -14.23 3.44 9.53
CA HIS A 63 -13.04 3.66 10.35
C HIS A 63 -12.16 2.41 10.50
N HIS A 64 -12.77 1.24 10.71
CA HIS A 64 -12.03 -0.01 10.86
C HIS A 64 -11.30 -0.41 9.56
N GLU A 65 -11.97 -0.30 8.41
CA GLU A 65 -11.34 -0.59 7.11
C GLU A 65 -10.18 0.36 6.81
N ALA A 66 -10.36 1.64 7.11
CA ALA A 66 -9.30 2.64 6.95
C ALA A 66 -8.10 2.35 7.86
N GLU A 67 -8.35 2.03 9.14
CA GLU A 67 -7.31 1.63 10.10
C GLU A 67 -6.55 0.37 9.62
N MET A 68 -7.26 -0.66 9.17
CA MET A 68 -6.65 -1.89 8.66
C MET A 68 -5.85 -1.64 7.37
N ALA A 69 -6.33 -0.77 6.47
CA ALA A 69 -5.61 -0.45 5.25
C ALA A 69 -4.27 0.25 5.55
N VAL A 70 -4.26 1.20 6.50
CA VAL A 70 -3.04 1.90 6.94
C VAL A 70 -2.05 0.93 7.59
N LEU A 71 -2.53 0.04 8.45
CA LEU A 71 -1.68 -0.89 9.18
C LEU A 71 -1.11 -2.02 8.31
N LEU A 72 -1.90 -2.56 7.39
CA LEU A 72 -1.56 -3.78 6.65
C LEU A 72 -1.01 -3.50 5.26
N ASN A 73 -1.39 -2.38 4.65
CA ASN A 73 -1.11 -2.10 3.24
C ASN A 73 -0.67 -0.65 2.99
N PRO A 74 0.29 -0.09 3.75
CA PRO A 74 0.81 1.24 3.46
C PRO A 74 1.52 1.26 2.10
N VAL A 75 1.38 2.37 1.37
CA VAL A 75 2.27 2.68 0.25
C VAL A 75 3.55 3.23 0.86
N LEU A 76 4.62 2.45 0.80
CA LEU A 76 5.96 2.91 1.14
C LEU A 76 6.43 3.78 -0.02
N GLU A 77 6.44 5.10 0.16
CA GLU A 77 7.22 5.98 -0.73
C GLU A 77 8.68 5.65 -0.48
N ASP A 78 9.47 5.51 -1.57
CA ASP A 78 10.87 5.10 -1.54
C ASP A 78 11.62 5.82 -0.41
N LEU A 79 11.68 5.16 0.75
CA LEU A 79 12.82 5.30 1.64
C LEU A 79 13.95 4.89 0.72
N GLU A 80 14.72 5.88 0.27
CA GLU A 80 16.05 5.65 -0.28
C GLU A 80 16.63 4.54 0.58
N LEU A 81 16.76 3.35 -0.01
CA LEU A 81 17.53 2.29 0.59
C LEU A 81 18.90 2.93 0.69
N GLU A 82 19.23 3.50 1.86
CA GLU A 82 20.61 3.65 2.25
C GLU A 82 21.15 2.24 2.07
N GLU A 83 21.89 2.03 0.99
CA GLU A 83 22.79 0.90 0.86
C GLU A 83 23.63 0.96 2.14
N GLU A 84 23.24 0.20 3.16
CA GLU A 84 24.14 -0.14 4.24
C GLU A 84 25.34 -0.78 3.54
N ASP A 85 26.43 -0.02 3.42
CA ASP A 85 27.74 -0.46 2.99
C ASP A 85 28.01 -1.80 3.67
N TYR A 86 27.75 -2.89 2.95
CA TYR A 86 28.06 -4.23 3.40
C TYR A 86 29.57 -4.40 3.17
N ASP A 87 30.35 -3.75 4.02
CA ASP A 87 31.80 -3.93 4.14
C ASP A 87 32.05 -5.25 4.89
N GLY A 88 31.64 -6.35 4.23
CA GLY A 88 31.79 -7.73 4.68
C GLY A 88 33.04 -8.35 4.06
N ASP A 89 34.16 -7.84 4.53
CA ASP A 89 35.48 -8.44 4.53
C ASP A 89 35.61 -9.91 4.09
N GLU A 90 36.49 -10.06 3.11
CA GLU A 90 37.20 -11.26 2.68
C GLU A 90 37.64 -12.15 3.86
N LEU A 91 36.80 -13.11 4.26
CA LEU A 91 37.24 -14.29 5.03
C LEU A 91 37.61 -15.42 4.05
N THR A 92 38.66 -15.20 3.27
CA THR A 92 39.44 -16.30 2.69
C THR A 92 40.17 -17.03 3.81
N ASN A 93 39.52 -17.99 4.47
CA ASN A 93 40.21 -19.01 5.26
C ASN A 93 39.35 -20.26 5.34
N GLY A 94 39.69 -21.26 4.52
CA GLY A 94 39.00 -22.54 4.45
C GLY A 94 39.70 -23.52 3.53
N ASP A 95 40.93 -23.88 3.91
CA ASP A 95 41.67 -25.06 3.48
C ASP A 95 40.74 -26.25 3.20
N PHE A 96 40.64 -26.65 1.93
CA PHE A 96 40.08 -27.93 1.51
C PHE A 96 41.19 -28.74 0.83
N SER A 97 41.87 -29.56 1.64
CA SER A 97 42.38 -30.85 1.17
C SER A 97 41.27 -31.59 0.43
N ASP A 98 41.50 -31.94 -0.84
CA ASP A 98 41.45 -33.34 -1.28
C ASP A 98 42.02 -33.47 -2.71
N ARG A 99 42.99 -34.39 -2.83
CA ARG A 99 43.40 -35.17 -4.01
C ARG A 99 44.59 -34.72 -4.88
#